data_AF-A0A914QT27-F1
#
_entry.id   AF-A0A914QT27-F1
#
_cell.length_a   1.000
_cell.length_b   1.000
_cell.length_c   1.000
_cell.angle_alpha   90.00
_cell.angle_beta   90.00
_cell.angle_gamma   90.00
#
_symmetry.space_group_name_H-M   'P 1'
#
loop_
_entity.id
_entity.type
_entity.pdbx_description
1 polymer ?
#
loop_
_entity_poly.entity_id
_entity_poly.type
_entity_poly.pdbx_seq_one_letter_code
_entity_poly.pdbx_strand_id
1 'polypeptide(L)'
;MTEILGITEMEVTVLKAELVRNSIINQEEDILLKKCDEIDLKLEKLNEILSSTLNLLKFVFHKLLSQERIPIPLHLHKFVKHHLKEFIKNAKLAMYMEEGIQYLVHMIASNDTISYEPKIIIIDQSTGVDMPSTQWSNGLQQFLQLKHGLRLTPVSLKAVYISSLKYFQKFKQIYGFSGTLGSRKERLQLYDKYNVDLKLVPSSLPNLFYEEPPIITTVKNGCKHSHVNKIFDSINKKLDDNRSVLIICESIKQVDELSAEIKEMAVKESDEEKALLFINATVYRRDYEKFEYGSGIKLPPRSIIFSTNLAGRGTNIILTDNLRQNGGLHVIVTFLPKNLRVEEQAFGRAARFGDPGSGQLIIHADNNNSYGNLTGFLQLKLLRNAQDNHKVETNYNYYEDEVDVEEKCFEIFAKHFRETKEKMEVAKVDKDEENLFLQDLLDRWALWADTYPHETLSPKERTKAVEKAAKDFPLPRFSDVVAPFSPLPPVI
;
A
#
# COMPACT_ATOMS: atom_id res chain seq x y z
N MET A 1 -20.63 -5.91 16.64
CA MET A 1 -21.96 -6.52 16.82
C MET A 1 -22.83 -6.25 15.60
N THR A 2 -23.03 -4.99 15.19
CA THR A 2 -23.78 -4.57 13.98
C THR A 2 -23.43 -5.33 12.70
N GLU A 3 -22.14 -5.38 12.30
CA GLU A 3 -21.70 -6.07 11.07
C GLU A 3 -21.77 -7.62 11.14
N ILE A 4 -21.68 -8.19 12.34
CA ILE A 4 -21.55 -9.65 12.55
C ILE A 4 -22.92 -10.29 12.80
N LEU A 5 -23.85 -9.54 13.40
CA LEU A 5 -25.11 -10.05 13.95
C LEU A 5 -26.34 -9.54 13.20
N GLY A 6 -26.18 -8.62 12.24
CA GLY A 6 -27.30 -8.07 11.44
C GLY A 6 -28.31 -7.22 12.24
N ILE A 7 -27.91 -6.75 13.42
CA ILE A 7 -28.75 -5.99 14.37
C ILE A 7 -28.49 -4.49 14.19
N THR A 8 -29.51 -3.65 14.36
CA THR A 8 -29.38 -2.19 14.21
C THR A 8 -28.56 -1.54 15.34
N GLU A 9 -28.00 -0.34 15.13
CA GLU A 9 -27.27 0.41 16.19
C GLU A 9 -28.12 0.67 17.43
N MET A 10 -29.43 0.85 17.24
CA MET A 10 -30.37 1.08 18.33
C MET A 10 -30.52 -0.18 19.20
N GLU A 11 -30.60 -1.36 18.58
CA GLU A 11 -30.65 -2.66 19.27
C GLU A 11 -29.34 -2.99 19.98
N VAL A 12 -28.18 -2.63 19.39
CA VAL A 12 -26.87 -2.78 20.06
C VAL A 12 -26.79 -1.92 21.33
N THR A 13 -27.36 -0.73 21.31
CA THR A 13 -27.36 0.18 22.47
C THR A 13 -28.24 -0.36 23.61
N VAL A 14 -29.42 -0.90 23.26
CA VAL A 14 -30.32 -1.57 24.22
C VAL A 14 -29.65 -2.81 24.81
N LEU A 15 -28.99 -3.62 23.98
CA LEU A 15 -28.21 -4.79 24.40
C LEU A 15 -27.13 -4.43 25.42
N LYS A 16 -26.36 -3.37 25.15
CA LYS A 16 -25.30 -2.89 26.05
C LYS A 16 -25.88 -2.45 27.40
N ALA A 17 -26.95 -1.65 27.39
CA ALA A 17 -27.59 -1.17 28.61
C ALA A 17 -28.05 -2.34 29.49
N GLU A 18 -28.61 -3.39 28.89
CA GLU A 18 -29.15 -4.53 29.62
C GLU A 18 -28.04 -5.46 30.16
N LEU A 19 -26.94 -5.65 29.41
CA LEU A 19 -25.77 -6.39 29.88
C LEU A 19 -25.06 -5.68 31.06
N VAL A 20 -25.01 -4.34 31.04
CA VAL A 20 -24.50 -3.53 32.17
C VAL A 20 -25.42 -3.65 33.38
N ARG A 21 -26.74 -3.53 33.16
CA ARG A 21 -27.76 -3.62 34.22
C ARG A 21 -27.73 -4.96 34.96
N ASN A 22 -27.48 -6.06 34.23
CA ASN A 22 -27.39 -7.40 34.81
C ASN A 22 -25.98 -7.75 35.34
N SER A 23 -25.08 -6.77 35.38
CA SER A 23 -23.70 -6.92 35.85
C SER A 23 -22.96 -8.07 35.15
N ILE A 24 -23.16 -8.18 33.84
CA ILE A 24 -22.39 -9.08 32.97
C ILE A 24 -21.13 -8.33 32.48
N ILE A 25 -21.29 -7.05 32.12
CA ILE A 25 -20.21 -6.13 31.76
C ILE A 25 -20.25 -4.85 32.61
N ASN A 26 -19.13 -4.13 32.75
CA ASN A 26 -19.09 -2.80 33.36
C ASN A 26 -19.39 -1.69 32.32
N GLN A 27 -19.39 -0.42 32.76
CA GLN A 27 -19.59 0.73 31.85
C GLN A 27 -18.45 0.93 30.83
N GLU A 28 -17.27 0.35 31.08
CA GLU A 28 -16.12 0.34 30.17
C GLU A 28 -16.10 -0.90 29.25
N GLU A 29 -17.16 -1.72 29.26
CA GLU A 29 -17.34 -2.96 28.49
C GLU A 29 -16.50 -4.18 28.94
N ASP A 30 -15.86 -4.13 30.11
CA ASP A 30 -15.15 -5.28 30.68
C ASP A 30 -16.12 -6.31 31.27
N ILE A 31 -15.82 -7.59 31.05
CA ILE A 31 -16.60 -8.71 31.61
C ILE A 31 -16.36 -8.83 33.11
N LEU A 32 -17.42 -8.78 33.90
CA LEU A 32 -17.37 -8.86 35.37
C LEU A 32 -17.37 -10.29 35.90
N LEU A 33 -17.87 -11.23 35.11
CA LEU A 33 -18.06 -12.63 35.49
C LEU A 33 -16.85 -13.47 35.08
N LYS A 34 -16.48 -14.45 35.89
CA LYS A 34 -15.25 -15.27 35.68
C LYS A 34 -15.53 -16.71 35.28
N LYS A 35 -16.79 -17.16 35.31
CA LYS A 35 -17.20 -18.54 35.01
C LYS A 35 -18.28 -18.54 33.93
N CYS A 36 -18.18 -19.48 32.98
CA CYS A 36 -19.15 -19.64 31.89
C CYS A 36 -20.56 -19.93 32.42
N ASP A 37 -20.66 -20.76 33.47
CA ASP A 37 -21.96 -21.14 34.07
C ASP A 37 -22.71 -19.94 34.65
N GLU A 38 -21.99 -18.97 35.24
CA GLU A 38 -22.59 -17.75 35.81
C GLU A 38 -23.08 -16.78 34.72
N ILE A 39 -22.40 -16.78 33.57
CA ILE A 39 -22.84 -16.01 32.39
C ILE A 39 -24.09 -16.65 31.79
N ASP A 40 -24.11 -17.98 31.64
CA ASP A 40 -25.26 -18.68 31.07
C ASP A 40 -26.53 -18.48 31.90
N LEU A 41 -26.42 -18.59 33.22
CA LEU A 41 -27.53 -18.34 34.16
C LEU A 41 -28.08 -16.91 34.09
N LYS A 42 -27.22 -15.92 33.85
CA LYS A 42 -27.66 -14.52 33.72
C LYS A 42 -28.18 -14.20 32.33
N LEU A 43 -27.62 -14.79 31.27
CA LEU A 43 -28.11 -14.64 29.91
C LEU A 43 -29.46 -15.34 29.73
N GLU A 44 -29.71 -16.50 30.37
CA GLU A 44 -31.00 -17.19 30.35
C GLU A 44 -32.13 -16.38 30.99
N LYS A 45 -31.83 -15.50 31.94
CA LYS A 45 -32.82 -14.55 32.49
C LYS A 45 -33.21 -13.45 31.50
N LEU A 46 -32.41 -13.24 30.45
CA LEU A 46 -32.64 -12.25 29.38
C LEU A 46 -33.30 -12.86 28.14
N ASN A 47 -33.74 -14.12 28.22
CA ASN A 47 -34.28 -14.90 27.10
C ASN A 47 -35.57 -14.31 26.50
N GLU A 48 -36.36 -13.56 27.29
CA GLU A 48 -37.56 -12.86 26.79
C GLU A 48 -37.25 -11.72 25.82
N ILE A 49 -36.05 -11.12 25.89
CA ILE A 49 -35.68 -9.93 25.10
C ILE A 49 -34.67 -10.28 23.99
N LEU A 50 -33.84 -11.30 24.20
CA LEU A 50 -32.67 -11.61 23.36
C LEU A 50 -32.73 -12.97 22.65
N SER A 51 -33.90 -13.59 22.53
CA SER A 51 -34.05 -14.98 22.07
C SER A 51 -33.30 -15.34 20.78
N SER A 52 -33.23 -14.43 19.81
CA SER A 52 -32.52 -14.64 18.53
C SER A 52 -30.99 -14.52 18.63
N THR A 53 -30.46 -13.84 19.64
CA THR A 53 -29.02 -13.50 19.78
C THR A 53 -28.35 -14.18 20.97
N LEU A 54 -29.13 -14.80 21.86
CA LEU A 54 -28.68 -15.38 23.13
C LEU A 54 -27.66 -16.51 22.97
N ASN A 55 -27.89 -17.44 22.03
CA ASN A 55 -26.94 -18.53 21.77
C ASN A 55 -25.59 -18.03 21.24
N LEU A 56 -25.61 -16.94 20.47
CA LEU A 56 -24.42 -16.33 19.91
C LEU A 56 -23.67 -15.50 20.96
N LEU A 57 -24.39 -14.81 21.85
CA LEU A 57 -23.82 -14.16 23.03
C LEU A 57 -23.16 -15.18 23.96
N LYS A 58 -23.84 -16.30 24.28
CA LYS A 58 -23.25 -17.40 25.05
C LYS A 58 -21.95 -17.90 24.42
N PHE A 59 -21.98 -18.18 23.11
CA PHE A 59 -20.78 -18.61 22.38
C PHE A 59 -19.64 -17.57 22.45
N VAL A 60 -19.93 -16.28 22.26
CA VAL A 60 -18.92 -15.21 22.35
C VAL A 60 -18.35 -15.10 23.75
N PHE A 61 -19.18 -15.07 24.79
CA PHE A 61 -18.71 -14.96 26.18
C PHE A 61 -17.95 -16.20 26.63
N HIS A 62 -18.38 -17.41 26.25
CA HIS A 62 -17.64 -18.64 26.52
C HIS A 62 -16.27 -18.61 25.86
N LYS A 63 -16.20 -18.13 24.63
CA LYS A 63 -14.93 -17.99 23.90
C LYS A 63 -14.02 -16.91 24.50
N LEU A 64 -14.58 -15.84 25.04
CA LEU A 64 -13.82 -14.79 25.74
C LEU A 64 -13.33 -15.23 27.12
N LEU A 65 -14.11 -16.05 27.83
CA LEU A 65 -13.74 -16.60 29.14
C LEU A 65 -12.76 -17.77 29.04
N SER A 66 -12.84 -18.56 27.97
CA SER A 66 -11.93 -19.68 27.71
C SER A 66 -10.59 -19.24 27.12
N GLN A 67 -10.44 -17.96 26.76
CA GLN A 67 -9.15 -17.42 26.34
C GLN A 67 -8.17 -17.38 27.51
N GLU A 68 -7.00 -17.97 27.29
CA GLU A 68 -5.85 -17.77 28.15
C GLU A 68 -5.59 -16.27 28.30
N ARG A 69 -5.56 -15.79 29.55
CA ARG A 69 -5.17 -14.40 29.82
C ARG A 69 -3.72 -14.25 29.38
N ILE A 70 -3.50 -13.54 28.28
CA ILE A 70 -2.15 -13.25 27.80
C ILE A 70 -1.53 -12.27 28.79
N PRO A 71 -0.48 -12.66 29.55
CA PRO A 71 0.16 -11.75 30.48
C PRO A 71 0.91 -10.68 29.68
N ILE A 72 0.50 -9.42 29.82
CA ILE A 72 1.19 -8.28 29.20
C ILE A 72 2.15 -7.68 30.24
N PRO A 73 3.44 -7.49 29.90
CA PRO A 73 4.38 -6.79 30.77
C PRO A 73 3.88 -5.38 31.13
N LEU A 74 4.06 -4.97 32.39
CA LEU A 74 3.58 -3.68 32.91
C LEU A 74 4.01 -2.48 32.06
N HIS A 75 5.24 -2.48 31.56
CA HIS A 75 5.79 -1.39 30.73
C HIS A 75 5.13 -1.30 29.34
N LEU A 76 4.50 -2.38 28.85
CA LEU A 76 3.81 -2.41 27.56
C LEU A 76 2.31 -2.15 27.67
N HIS A 77 1.72 -2.10 28.86
CA HIS A 77 0.27 -1.89 29.01
C HIS A 77 -0.22 -0.60 28.34
N LYS A 78 0.51 0.51 28.50
CA LYS A 78 0.14 1.80 27.88
C LYS A 78 0.22 1.71 26.35
N PHE A 79 1.28 1.09 25.84
CA PHE A 79 1.48 0.85 24.41
C PHE A 79 0.35 0.01 23.82
N VAL A 80 0.08 -1.17 24.41
CA VAL A 80 -0.99 -2.05 23.94
C VAL A 80 -2.35 -1.35 24.00
N LYS A 81 -2.67 -0.65 25.08
CA LYS A 81 -3.95 0.07 25.20
C LYS A 81 -4.12 1.15 24.12
N HIS A 82 -3.04 1.83 23.74
CA HIS A 82 -3.04 2.83 22.67
C HIS A 82 -3.26 2.19 21.29
N HIS A 83 -2.52 1.13 20.99
CA HIS A 83 -2.52 0.48 19.67
C HIS A 83 -3.65 -0.52 19.44
N LEU A 84 -4.33 -1.00 20.48
CA LEU A 84 -5.30 -2.10 20.38
C LEU A 84 -6.38 -1.84 19.33
N LYS A 85 -6.92 -0.62 19.29
CA LYS A 85 -7.95 -0.24 18.31
C LYS A 85 -7.43 -0.32 16.88
N GLU A 86 -6.22 0.16 16.65
CA GLU A 86 -5.59 0.12 15.33
C GLU A 86 -5.17 -1.30 14.94
N PHE A 87 -4.67 -2.09 15.89
CA PHE A 87 -4.35 -3.50 15.66
C PHE A 87 -5.59 -4.29 15.24
N ILE A 88 -6.75 -4.07 15.88
CA ILE A 88 -8.01 -4.72 15.47
C ILE A 88 -8.40 -4.28 14.06
N LYS A 89 -8.29 -2.98 13.75
CA LYS A 89 -8.58 -2.44 12.41
C LYS A 89 -7.65 -3.07 11.36
N ASN A 90 -6.36 -3.17 11.65
CA ASN A 90 -5.36 -3.72 10.74
C ASN A 90 -5.45 -5.24 10.62
N ALA A 91 -5.85 -5.95 11.67
CA ALA A 91 -6.16 -7.37 11.58
C ALA A 91 -7.32 -7.63 10.62
N LYS A 92 -8.40 -6.84 10.72
CA LYS A 92 -9.50 -6.89 9.75
C LYS A 92 -9.01 -6.54 8.34
N LEU A 93 -8.23 -5.48 8.18
CA LEU A 93 -7.68 -5.06 6.89
C LEU A 93 -6.84 -6.18 6.25
N ALA A 94 -5.96 -6.83 7.02
CA ALA A 94 -5.15 -7.95 6.55
C ALA A 94 -6.01 -9.11 6.01
N MET A 95 -7.18 -9.37 6.61
CA MET A 95 -8.11 -10.38 6.09
C MET A 95 -8.60 -10.03 4.68
N TYR A 96 -8.93 -8.76 4.41
CA TYR A 96 -9.44 -8.28 3.12
C TYR A 96 -8.37 -8.00 2.06
N MET A 97 -7.10 -7.85 2.45
CA MET A 97 -6.01 -7.65 1.48
C MET A 97 -5.77 -8.91 0.66
N GLU A 98 -5.47 -8.75 -0.62
CA GLU A 98 -5.27 -9.85 -1.56
C GLU A 98 -3.82 -9.92 -2.05
N GLU A 99 -3.32 -11.14 -2.17
CA GLU A 99 -2.03 -11.41 -2.79
C GLU A 99 -2.09 -11.14 -4.30
N GLY A 100 -1.02 -10.54 -4.84
CA GLY A 100 -0.93 -10.15 -6.25
C GLY A 100 -1.57 -8.81 -6.58
N ILE A 101 -2.18 -8.14 -5.59
CA ILE A 101 -2.71 -6.78 -5.69
C ILE A 101 -1.97 -5.84 -4.74
N GLN A 102 -2.05 -6.07 -3.43
CA GLN A 102 -1.42 -5.20 -2.43
C GLN A 102 -0.06 -5.70 -1.95
N TYR A 103 0.16 -7.02 -2.00
CA TYR A 103 1.40 -7.64 -1.56
C TYR A 103 1.67 -8.95 -2.29
N LEU A 104 2.88 -9.47 -2.13
CA LEU A 104 3.29 -10.80 -2.58
C LEU A 104 3.89 -11.57 -1.41
N VAL A 105 3.74 -12.90 -1.44
CA VAL A 105 4.52 -13.79 -0.59
C VAL A 105 5.63 -14.39 -1.45
N HIS A 106 6.87 -13.94 -1.25
CA HIS A 106 8.00 -14.39 -2.07
C HIS A 106 9.26 -14.69 -1.27
N MET A 107 10.09 -15.55 -1.84
CA MET A 107 11.41 -15.90 -1.32
C MET A 107 12.40 -14.87 -1.84
N ILE A 108 13.06 -14.13 -0.95
CA ILE A 108 14.08 -13.17 -1.37
C ILE A 108 15.40 -13.91 -1.55
N ALA A 109 15.77 -14.19 -2.80
CA ALA A 109 17.12 -14.56 -3.17
C ALA A 109 17.95 -13.27 -3.28
N SER A 110 18.71 -12.94 -2.24
CA SER A 110 19.71 -11.87 -2.32
C SER A 110 21.07 -12.49 -2.66
N ASN A 111 21.89 -11.79 -3.45
CA ASN A 111 23.19 -12.27 -3.93
C ASN A 111 24.18 -12.65 -2.82
N ASP A 112 23.94 -12.22 -1.56
CA ASP A 112 24.84 -12.50 -0.43
C ASP A 112 24.20 -13.36 0.69
N THR A 113 22.88 -13.54 0.71
CA THR A 113 22.21 -14.48 1.62
C THR A 113 20.92 -15.01 1.00
N ILE A 114 20.83 -16.32 0.83
CA ILE A 114 19.57 -17.00 0.51
C ILE A 114 18.78 -17.05 1.83
N SER A 115 17.85 -16.11 2.00
CA SER A 115 16.85 -16.21 3.07
C SER A 115 15.87 -17.30 2.66
N TYR A 116 15.93 -18.46 3.32
CA TYR A 116 15.02 -19.59 3.08
C TYR A 116 13.61 -19.38 3.65
N GLU A 117 13.29 -18.20 4.21
CA GLU A 117 11.96 -17.88 4.73
C GLU A 117 11.19 -16.97 3.75
N PRO A 118 9.93 -17.32 3.40
CA PRO A 118 9.08 -16.47 2.60
C PRO A 118 8.72 -15.18 3.35
N LYS A 119 8.78 -14.05 2.65
CA LYS A 119 8.47 -12.73 3.20
C LYS A 119 7.33 -12.08 2.43
N ILE A 120 6.55 -11.27 3.16
CA ILE A 120 5.55 -10.39 2.57
C ILE A 120 6.25 -9.16 2.03
N ILE A 121 6.13 -8.97 0.72
CA ILE A 121 6.66 -7.82 -0.01
C ILE A 121 5.49 -6.92 -0.38
N ILE A 122 5.60 -5.64 -0.04
CA ILE A 122 4.59 -4.63 -0.35
C ILE A 122 4.67 -4.28 -1.84
N ILE A 123 3.52 -4.18 -2.50
CA ILE A 123 3.39 -3.60 -3.84
C ILE A 123 2.82 -2.19 -3.69
N ASP A 124 3.54 -1.17 -4.16
CA ASP A 124 2.95 0.17 -4.29
C ASP A 124 1.84 0.15 -5.33
N GLN A 125 0.58 0.39 -4.98
CA GLN A 125 -0.53 0.33 -5.93
C GLN A 125 -0.52 1.41 -7.03
N SER A 126 0.28 2.47 -6.87
CA SER A 126 0.35 3.55 -7.85
C SER A 126 1.34 3.23 -8.96
N THR A 127 2.47 2.64 -8.58
CA THR A 127 3.55 2.31 -9.50
C THR A 127 3.56 0.83 -9.84
N GLY A 128 3.26 -0.03 -8.87
CA GLY A 128 3.32 -1.48 -8.81
C GLY A 128 4.66 -2.01 -8.25
N VAL A 129 5.51 -1.13 -7.71
CA VAL A 129 6.93 -1.44 -7.44
C VAL A 129 7.01 -2.32 -6.20
N ASP A 130 7.84 -3.35 -6.27
CA ASP A 130 8.17 -4.20 -5.13
C ASP A 130 8.96 -3.37 -4.09
N MET A 131 8.48 -3.32 -2.85
CA MET A 131 9.14 -2.62 -1.74
C MET A 131 9.66 -3.63 -0.70
N PRO A 132 10.71 -4.41 -1.01
CA PRO A 132 11.16 -5.52 -0.17
C PRO A 132 11.73 -5.09 1.19
N SER A 133 12.24 -3.86 1.28
CA SER A 133 12.80 -3.29 2.51
C SER A 133 11.79 -2.52 3.34
N THR A 134 10.53 -2.44 2.91
CA THR A 134 9.48 -1.70 3.61
C THR A 134 8.53 -2.66 4.32
N GLN A 135 8.04 -2.25 5.49
CA GLN A 135 7.05 -2.98 6.26
C GLN A 135 5.89 -2.06 6.62
N TRP A 136 4.68 -2.61 6.69
CA TRP A 136 3.56 -1.87 7.23
C TRP A 136 3.66 -1.73 8.75
N SER A 137 3.30 -0.55 9.25
CA SER A 137 3.28 -0.25 10.68
C SER A 137 2.01 -0.79 11.37
N ASN A 138 1.96 -0.60 12.68
CA ASN A 138 0.79 -0.84 13.54
C ASN A 138 0.23 -2.27 13.41
N GLY A 139 1.14 -3.24 13.35
CA GLY A 139 0.82 -4.66 13.34
C GLY A 139 0.32 -5.22 12.00
N LEU A 140 0.06 -4.38 10.98
CA LEU A 140 -0.53 -4.85 9.71
C LEU A 140 0.37 -5.88 9.00
N GLN A 141 1.68 -5.67 8.99
CA GLN A 141 2.64 -6.64 8.47
C GLN A 141 2.55 -7.97 9.21
N GLN A 142 2.48 -7.93 10.55
CA GLN A 142 2.41 -9.10 11.41
C GLN A 142 1.09 -9.86 11.21
N PHE A 143 -0.04 -9.17 11.03
CA PHE A 143 -1.31 -9.82 10.73
C PHE A 143 -1.32 -10.49 9.36
N LEU A 144 -0.67 -9.90 8.36
CA LEU A 144 -0.48 -10.57 7.06
C LEU A 144 0.46 -11.78 7.19
N GLN A 145 1.52 -11.69 8.00
CA GLN A 145 2.40 -12.84 8.30
C GLN A 145 1.58 -13.98 8.93
N LEU A 146 0.71 -13.67 9.90
CA LEU A 146 -0.19 -14.63 10.51
C LEU A 146 -1.17 -15.25 9.50
N LYS A 147 -1.78 -14.42 8.63
CA LYS A 147 -2.70 -14.87 7.59
C LYS A 147 -2.08 -15.94 6.69
N HIS A 148 -0.79 -15.82 6.40
CA HIS A 148 -0.04 -16.74 5.55
C HIS A 148 0.79 -17.78 6.31
N GLY A 149 0.64 -17.88 7.63
CA GLY A 149 1.38 -18.83 8.45
C GLY A 149 2.90 -18.60 8.45
N LEU A 150 3.34 -17.38 8.21
CA LEU A 150 4.75 -16.99 8.19
C LEU A 150 5.28 -16.72 9.59
N ARG A 151 6.61 -16.78 9.74
CA ARG A 151 7.29 -16.39 10.98
C ARG A 151 7.01 -14.92 11.29
N LEU A 152 6.55 -14.66 12.52
CA LEU A 152 6.31 -13.32 13.00
C LEU A 152 7.61 -12.53 13.18
N THR A 153 7.63 -11.35 12.60
CA THR A 153 8.66 -10.33 12.87
C THR A 153 8.25 -9.42 14.03
N PRO A 154 9.20 -8.94 14.85
CA PRO A 154 8.87 -7.96 15.88
C PRO A 154 8.28 -6.69 15.26
N VAL A 155 7.38 -6.02 15.97
CA VAL A 155 6.83 -4.74 15.54
C VAL A 155 7.92 -3.68 15.63
N SER A 156 8.19 -2.97 14.53
CA SER A 156 9.14 -1.86 14.51
C SER A 156 8.47 -0.55 14.88
N LEU A 157 9.10 0.22 15.76
CA LEU A 157 8.71 1.61 16.04
C LEU A 157 9.64 2.58 15.30
N LYS A 158 9.08 3.71 14.87
CA LYS A 158 9.82 4.76 14.17
C LYS A 158 10.58 5.62 15.20
N ALA A 159 11.83 5.26 15.51
CA ALA A 159 12.70 6.12 16.33
C ALA A 159 13.20 7.36 15.55
N VAL A 160 13.46 7.16 14.25
CA VAL A 160 14.03 8.15 13.34
C VAL A 160 13.21 8.16 12.06
N TYR A 161 12.92 9.35 11.55
CA TYR A 161 12.16 9.54 10.33
C TYR A 161 12.76 10.68 9.49
N ILE A 162 12.75 10.49 8.17
CA ILE A 162 12.99 11.56 7.21
C ILE A 162 12.07 11.34 6.02
N SER A 163 11.31 12.37 5.64
CA SER A 163 10.50 12.29 4.43
C SER A 163 11.38 12.36 3.18
N SER A 164 10.90 11.78 2.08
CA SER A 164 11.57 11.96 0.79
C SER A 164 11.65 13.44 0.40
N LEU A 165 10.62 14.24 0.73
CA LEU A 165 10.60 15.67 0.45
C LEU A 165 11.78 16.39 1.12
N LYS A 166 11.95 16.19 2.42
CA LYS A 166 13.05 16.82 3.16
C LYS A 166 14.41 16.24 2.78
N TYR A 167 14.48 14.94 2.51
CA TYR A 167 15.71 14.31 2.06
C TYR A 167 16.27 15.01 0.81
N PHE A 168 15.44 15.27 -0.20
CA PHE A 168 15.87 16.00 -1.39
C PHE A 168 16.22 17.47 -1.11
N GLN A 169 15.55 18.15 -0.17
CA GLN A 169 15.90 19.52 0.23
C GLN A 169 17.30 19.65 0.85
N LYS A 170 17.90 18.55 1.34
CA LYS A 170 19.28 18.59 1.86
C LYS A 170 20.34 18.73 0.75
N PHE A 171 19.98 18.45 -0.50
CA PHE A 171 20.90 18.61 -1.62
C PHE A 171 21.00 20.08 -2.02
N LYS A 172 22.23 20.56 -2.25
CA LYS A 172 22.49 21.94 -2.69
C LYS A 172 21.92 22.24 -4.08
N GLN A 173 21.86 21.21 -4.94
CA GLN A 173 21.39 21.30 -6.31
C GLN A 173 20.54 20.08 -6.61
N ILE A 174 19.38 20.30 -7.22
CA ILE A 174 18.43 19.25 -7.61
C ILE A 174 18.21 19.38 -9.11
N TYR A 175 18.53 18.30 -9.83
CA TYR A 175 18.24 18.16 -11.25
C TYR A 175 17.42 16.88 -11.43
N GLY A 176 16.43 16.92 -12.33
CA GLY A 176 15.58 15.77 -12.60
C GLY A 176 15.03 15.81 -14.02
N PHE A 177 14.84 14.64 -14.60
CA PHE A 177 14.17 14.48 -15.88
C PHE A 177 13.07 13.43 -15.74
N SER A 178 11.94 13.67 -16.38
CA SER A 178 10.84 12.73 -16.45
C SER A 178 10.09 12.97 -17.76
N GLY A 179 9.63 11.89 -18.39
CA GLY A 179 8.73 12.01 -19.54
C GLY A 179 7.38 12.62 -19.16
N THR A 180 7.01 12.52 -17.88
CA THR A 180 5.74 13.01 -17.36
C THR A 180 5.94 13.62 -15.95
N LEU A 181 5.52 14.87 -15.76
CA LEU A 181 5.55 15.56 -14.45
C LEU A 181 4.14 15.71 -13.84
N GLY A 182 3.18 14.94 -14.34
CA GLY A 182 1.82 14.91 -13.81
C GLY A 182 1.02 16.17 -14.10
N SER A 183 0.01 16.42 -13.28
CA SER A 183 -0.91 17.56 -13.38
C SER A 183 -0.20 18.90 -13.16
N ARG A 184 -0.89 20.00 -13.51
CA ARG A 184 -0.37 21.36 -13.22
C ARG A 184 -0.11 21.57 -11.72
N LYS A 185 -0.93 20.97 -10.85
CA LYS A 185 -0.85 21.12 -9.40
C LYS A 185 0.40 20.43 -8.84
N GLU A 186 0.66 19.19 -9.26
CA GLU A 186 1.88 18.46 -8.89
C GLU A 186 3.15 19.21 -9.33
N ARG A 187 3.13 19.79 -10.54
CA ARG A 187 4.23 20.62 -11.04
C ARG A 187 4.47 21.87 -10.20
N LEU A 188 3.40 22.57 -9.81
CA LEU A 188 3.52 23.75 -8.94
C LEU A 188 4.08 23.36 -7.56
N GLN A 189 3.65 22.24 -6.99
CA GLN A 189 4.19 21.75 -5.72
C GLN A 189 5.68 21.42 -5.79
N LEU A 190 6.15 20.83 -6.91
CA LEU A 190 7.58 20.59 -7.11
C LEU A 190 8.37 21.91 -7.17
N TYR A 191 7.85 22.89 -7.90
CA TYR A 191 8.43 24.23 -7.96
C TYR A 191 8.48 24.88 -6.58
N ASP A 192 7.35 24.89 -5.85
CA ASP A 192 7.25 25.54 -4.54
C ASP A 192 8.13 24.88 -3.47
N LYS A 193 8.20 23.53 -3.44
CA LYS A 193 8.92 22.80 -2.39
C LYS A 193 10.42 22.71 -2.60
N TYR A 194 10.87 22.61 -3.86
CA TYR A 194 12.29 22.43 -4.19
C TYR A 194 12.93 23.67 -4.84
N ASN A 195 12.15 24.69 -5.15
CA ASN A 195 12.59 25.88 -5.87
C ASN A 195 13.31 25.52 -7.19
N VAL A 196 12.71 24.61 -7.96
CA VAL A 196 13.26 24.10 -9.23
C VAL A 196 12.47 24.63 -10.42
N ASP A 197 13.19 25.09 -11.45
CA ASP A 197 12.58 25.48 -12.72
C ASP A 197 12.09 24.26 -13.50
N LEU A 198 10.90 24.39 -14.09
CA LEU A 198 10.32 23.37 -14.96
C LEU A 198 10.40 23.83 -16.42
N LYS A 199 11.09 23.04 -17.25
CA LYS A 199 11.21 23.28 -18.69
C LYS A 199 10.76 22.05 -19.46
N LEU A 200 9.90 22.27 -20.45
CA LEU A 200 9.54 21.24 -21.42
C LEU A 200 10.60 21.21 -22.52
N VAL A 201 11.27 20.07 -22.67
CA VAL A 201 12.20 19.83 -23.77
C VAL A 201 11.40 19.27 -24.96
N PRO A 202 11.46 19.89 -26.15
CA PRO A 202 10.76 19.37 -27.32
C PRO A 202 11.31 18.01 -27.74
N SER A 203 10.45 17.16 -28.30
CA SER A 203 10.89 15.87 -28.84
C SER A 203 11.75 16.06 -30.08
N SER A 204 12.72 15.15 -30.29
CA SER A 204 13.57 15.17 -31.49
C SER A 204 12.78 14.91 -32.78
N LEU A 205 11.66 14.20 -32.68
CA LEU A 205 10.79 13.83 -33.80
C LEU A 205 9.32 14.05 -33.40
N PRO A 206 8.42 14.29 -34.37
CA PRO A 206 6.98 14.40 -34.11
C PRO A 206 6.44 13.11 -33.50
N ASN A 207 5.50 13.25 -32.55
CA ASN A 207 4.79 12.11 -32.00
C ASN A 207 3.66 11.68 -32.96
N LEU A 208 3.68 10.43 -33.41
CA LEU A 208 2.66 9.85 -34.30
C LEU A 208 1.69 8.91 -33.56
N PHE A 209 1.45 9.19 -32.28
CA PHE A 209 0.51 8.43 -31.45
C PHE A 209 -0.94 8.75 -31.78
N TYR A 210 -1.76 7.72 -31.94
CA TYR A 210 -3.20 7.82 -32.09
C TYR A 210 -3.95 7.16 -30.93
N GLU A 211 -4.76 7.91 -30.20
CA GLU A 211 -5.65 7.36 -29.16
C GLU A 211 -6.96 6.89 -29.82
N GLU A 212 -7.21 5.59 -29.79
CA GLU A 212 -8.46 4.98 -30.27
C GLU A 212 -9.60 5.26 -29.29
N PRO A 213 -10.86 5.37 -29.78
CA PRO A 213 -12.00 5.55 -28.92
C PRO A 213 -12.06 4.48 -27.82
N PRO A 214 -12.24 4.89 -26.56
CA PRO A 214 -12.23 4.00 -25.42
C PRO A 214 -13.49 3.15 -25.37
N ILE A 215 -13.37 1.95 -24.82
CA ILE A 215 -14.47 1.00 -24.66
C ILE A 215 -14.77 0.85 -23.17
N ILE A 216 -16.02 1.13 -22.79
CA ILE A 216 -16.49 0.94 -21.41
C ILE A 216 -17.42 -0.27 -21.40
N THR A 217 -17.12 -1.23 -20.53
CA THR A 217 -17.94 -2.42 -20.32
C THR A 217 -18.61 -2.35 -18.94
N THR A 218 -19.91 -2.60 -18.86
CA THR A 218 -20.69 -2.51 -17.61
C THR A 218 -21.30 -3.86 -17.23
N VAL A 219 -21.44 -4.12 -15.94
CA VAL A 219 -22.06 -5.36 -15.39
C VAL A 219 -23.53 -5.53 -15.79
N LYS A 220 -24.24 -4.48 -16.23
CA LYS A 220 -25.63 -4.59 -16.74
C LYS A 220 -25.80 -5.58 -17.90
N ASN A 221 -24.70 -5.95 -18.57
CA ASN A 221 -24.69 -7.00 -19.61
C ASN A 221 -24.30 -8.40 -19.08
N GLY A 222 -24.41 -8.64 -17.77
CA GLY A 222 -24.51 -9.97 -17.16
C GLY A 222 -23.24 -10.82 -17.07
N CYS A 223 -22.15 -10.52 -17.80
CA CYS A 223 -20.96 -11.38 -17.79
C CYS A 223 -19.66 -10.58 -17.68
N LYS A 224 -18.79 -10.91 -16.71
CA LYS A 224 -17.37 -10.50 -16.70
C LYS A 224 -16.68 -10.78 -18.04
N HIS A 225 -17.11 -11.84 -18.73
CA HIS A 225 -16.67 -12.18 -20.09
C HIS A 225 -16.88 -11.04 -21.10
N SER A 226 -17.81 -10.10 -20.91
CA SER A 226 -17.96 -8.98 -21.85
C SER A 226 -16.72 -8.08 -21.92
N HIS A 227 -15.96 -7.95 -20.83
CA HIS A 227 -14.74 -7.15 -20.81
C HIS A 227 -13.60 -7.85 -21.54
N VAL A 228 -13.36 -9.11 -21.18
CA VAL A 228 -12.32 -9.95 -21.76
C VAL A 228 -12.58 -10.18 -23.25
N ASN A 229 -13.83 -10.41 -23.65
CA ASN A 229 -14.22 -10.50 -25.06
C ASN A 229 -13.85 -9.24 -25.84
N LYS A 230 -14.05 -8.05 -25.27
CA LYS A 230 -13.69 -6.80 -25.96
C LYS A 230 -12.19 -6.59 -26.09
N ILE A 231 -11.42 -7.01 -25.08
CA ILE A 231 -9.96 -7.03 -25.16
C ILE A 231 -9.53 -8.02 -26.25
N PHE A 232 -10.09 -9.22 -26.24
CA PHE A 232 -9.82 -10.27 -27.21
C PHE A 232 -10.13 -9.84 -28.66
N ASP A 233 -11.32 -9.27 -28.91
CA ASP A 233 -11.73 -8.69 -30.19
C ASP A 233 -10.73 -7.62 -30.66
N SER A 234 -10.30 -6.74 -29.75
CA SER A 234 -9.35 -5.67 -30.06
C SER A 234 -7.97 -6.23 -30.41
N ILE A 235 -7.47 -7.23 -29.66
CA ILE A 235 -6.22 -7.92 -29.96
C ILE A 235 -6.30 -8.56 -31.35
N ASN A 236 -7.33 -9.36 -31.63
CA ASN A 236 -7.50 -10.05 -32.90
C ASN A 236 -7.49 -9.08 -34.09
N LYS A 237 -8.20 -7.96 -33.98
CA LYS A 237 -8.20 -6.93 -35.03
C LYS A 237 -6.79 -6.38 -35.31
N LYS A 238 -5.97 -6.14 -34.28
CA LYS A 238 -4.60 -5.64 -34.47
C LYS A 238 -3.66 -6.72 -35.01
N LEU A 239 -3.85 -7.98 -34.61
CA LEU A 239 -3.09 -9.09 -35.17
C LEU A 239 -3.40 -9.26 -36.67
N ASP A 240 -4.66 -9.12 -37.08
CA ASP A 240 -5.09 -9.14 -38.48
C ASP A 240 -4.45 -8.00 -39.30
N ASP A 241 -4.25 -6.84 -38.68
CA ASP A 241 -3.50 -5.70 -39.25
C ASP A 241 -1.96 -5.92 -39.24
N ASN A 242 -1.46 -7.11 -38.87
CA ASN A 242 -0.04 -7.42 -38.67
C ASN A 242 0.69 -6.53 -37.65
N ARG A 243 -0.04 -6.04 -36.66
CA ARG A 243 0.49 -5.23 -35.54
C ARG A 243 0.76 -6.09 -34.32
N SER A 244 1.54 -5.55 -33.40
CA SER A 244 1.83 -6.15 -32.10
C SER A 244 1.11 -5.38 -31.00
N VAL A 245 0.72 -6.09 -29.94
CA VAL A 245 -0.13 -5.56 -28.88
C VAL A 245 0.54 -5.71 -27.52
N LEU A 246 0.58 -4.61 -26.78
CA LEU A 246 0.97 -4.57 -25.37
C LEU A 246 -0.27 -4.33 -24.52
N ILE A 247 -0.62 -5.29 -23.67
CA ILE A 247 -1.73 -5.22 -22.72
C ILE A 247 -1.16 -4.84 -21.35
N ILE A 248 -1.69 -3.76 -20.77
CA ILE A 248 -1.30 -3.24 -19.46
C ILE A 248 -2.45 -3.43 -18.48
N CYS A 249 -2.24 -4.26 -17.47
CA CYS A 249 -3.19 -4.52 -16.38
C CYS A 249 -2.81 -3.79 -15.09
N GLU A 250 -3.76 -3.64 -14.17
CA GLU A 250 -3.57 -2.89 -12.93
C GLU A 250 -2.70 -3.65 -11.92
N SER A 251 -2.86 -4.98 -11.85
CA SER A 251 -2.23 -5.83 -10.86
C SER A 251 -1.66 -7.12 -11.47
N ILE A 252 -0.74 -7.77 -10.74
CA ILE A 252 -0.16 -9.04 -11.15
C ILE A 252 -1.25 -10.11 -11.27
N LYS A 253 -2.19 -10.13 -10.31
CA LYS A 253 -3.35 -11.02 -10.34
C LYS A 253 -4.18 -10.85 -11.62
N GLN A 254 -4.46 -9.61 -12.03
CA GLN A 254 -5.20 -9.35 -13.28
C GLN A 254 -4.41 -9.77 -14.53
N VAL A 255 -3.08 -9.63 -14.53
CA VAL A 255 -2.25 -10.15 -15.63
C VAL A 255 -2.42 -11.67 -15.77
N ASP A 256 -2.34 -12.39 -14.65
CA ASP A 256 -2.46 -13.86 -14.65
C ASP A 256 -3.86 -14.32 -15.05
N GLU A 257 -4.91 -13.73 -14.46
CA GLU A 257 -6.31 -14.04 -14.78
C GLU A 257 -6.63 -13.74 -16.25
N LEU A 258 -6.30 -12.54 -16.74
CA LEU A 258 -6.60 -12.13 -18.11
C LEU A 258 -5.83 -12.95 -19.15
N SER A 259 -4.55 -13.22 -18.89
CA SER A 259 -3.72 -14.01 -19.81
C SER A 259 -4.21 -15.46 -19.90
N ALA A 260 -4.67 -16.05 -18.80
CA ALA A 260 -5.25 -17.40 -18.79
C ALA A 260 -6.59 -17.45 -19.55
N GLU A 261 -7.51 -16.51 -19.26
CA GLU A 261 -8.84 -16.48 -19.87
C GLU A 261 -8.75 -16.23 -21.40
N ILE A 262 -7.87 -15.33 -21.84
CA ILE A 262 -7.64 -15.06 -23.27
C ILE A 262 -7.02 -16.28 -23.98
N LYS A 263 -6.06 -16.97 -23.36
CA LYS A 263 -5.48 -18.19 -23.94
C LYS A 263 -6.53 -19.28 -24.11
N GLU A 264 -7.41 -19.46 -23.13
CA GLU A 264 -8.50 -20.43 -23.22
C GLU A 264 -9.49 -20.06 -24.34
N MET A 265 -9.84 -18.78 -24.48
CA MET A 265 -10.70 -18.31 -25.56
C MET A 265 -10.09 -18.54 -26.95
N ALA A 266 -8.79 -18.25 -27.11
CA ALA A 266 -8.08 -18.46 -28.37
C ALA A 266 -8.08 -19.93 -28.81
N VAL A 267 -7.88 -20.86 -27.86
CA VAL A 267 -7.92 -22.31 -28.15
C VAL A 267 -9.31 -22.77 -28.62
N LYS A 268 -10.39 -22.13 -28.13
CA LYS A 268 -11.77 -22.46 -28.54
C LYS A 268 -12.11 -21.95 -29.95
N GLU A 269 -11.45 -20.90 -30.43
CA GLU A 269 -11.77 -20.26 -31.73
C GLU A 269 -11.34 -21.10 -32.96
N SER A 270 -10.64 -22.22 -32.76
CA SER A 270 -10.25 -23.19 -33.82
C SER A 270 -9.32 -22.66 -34.93
N ASP A 271 -8.71 -21.49 -34.76
CA ASP A 271 -7.62 -20.98 -35.60
C ASP A 271 -6.27 -21.35 -34.96
N GLU A 272 -5.60 -22.38 -35.50
CA GLU A 272 -4.36 -22.91 -34.94
C GLU A 272 -3.21 -21.88 -34.95
N GLU A 273 -3.14 -21.01 -35.96
CA GLU A 273 -2.09 -20.01 -36.08
C GLU A 273 -2.27 -18.93 -35.01
N LYS A 274 -3.49 -18.40 -34.87
CA LYS A 274 -3.79 -17.41 -33.83
C LYS A 274 -3.65 -18.01 -32.44
N ALA A 275 -4.16 -19.22 -32.21
CA ALA A 275 -4.01 -19.91 -30.92
C ALA A 275 -2.53 -20.02 -30.52
N LEU A 276 -1.63 -20.33 -31.46
CA LEU A 276 -0.20 -20.39 -31.20
C LEU A 276 0.39 -19.03 -30.79
N LEU A 277 -0.06 -17.92 -31.40
CA LEU A 277 0.35 -16.57 -31.00
C LEU A 277 -0.08 -16.23 -29.56
N PHE A 278 -1.31 -16.59 -29.18
CA PHE A 278 -1.80 -16.40 -27.82
C PHE A 278 -1.09 -17.29 -26.80
N ILE A 279 -0.80 -18.55 -27.14
CA ILE A 279 -0.04 -19.46 -26.29
C ILE A 279 1.37 -18.91 -26.04
N ASN A 280 2.02 -18.41 -27.09
CA ASN A 280 3.35 -17.81 -27.05
C ASN A 280 3.38 -16.37 -26.53
N ALA A 281 2.24 -15.83 -26.08
CA ALA A 281 2.18 -14.49 -25.51
C ALA A 281 3.14 -14.36 -24.33
N THR A 282 4.00 -13.34 -24.38
CA THR A 282 4.98 -13.07 -23.33
C THR A 282 4.28 -12.37 -22.15
N VAL A 283 4.59 -12.79 -20.93
CA VAL A 283 3.98 -12.23 -19.71
C VAL A 283 5.07 -11.65 -18.83
N TYR A 284 4.96 -10.36 -18.52
CA TYR A 284 5.86 -9.65 -17.62
C TYR A 284 5.09 -9.10 -16.43
N ARG A 285 5.46 -9.53 -15.22
CA ARG A 285 4.79 -9.16 -13.97
C ARG A 285 5.56 -8.07 -13.23
N ARG A 286 6.89 -8.16 -13.27
CA ARG A 286 7.81 -7.39 -12.41
C ARG A 286 8.81 -6.58 -13.22
N ASP A 287 9.41 -5.57 -12.60
CA ASP A 287 10.32 -4.62 -13.25
C ASP A 287 11.72 -5.20 -13.52
N TYR A 288 12.19 -6.12 -12.69
CA TYR A 288 13.45 -6.85 -12.90
C TYR A 288 13.34 -8.05 -13.84
N GLU A 289 12.13 -8.42 -14.27
CA GLU A 289 11.97 -9.41 -15.34
C GLU A 289 12.56 -8.82 -16.62
N LYS A 290 13.54 -9.53 -17.19
CA LYS A 290 14.29 -9.04 -18.35
C LYS A 290 13.34 -8.92 -19.54
N PHE A 291 12.98 -7.68 -19.88
CA PHE A 291 12.19 -7.40 -21.06
C PHE A 291 13.03 -7.68 -22.31
N GLU A 292 12.64 -8.68 -23.09
CA GLU A 292 13.46 -9.21 -24.17
C GLU A 292 13.62 -8.20 -25.31
N TYR A 293 12.55 -7.46 -25.61
CA TYR A 293 12.48 -6.51 -26.72
C TYR A 293 13.04 -5.13 -26.33
N GLY A 294 14.37 -5.01 -26.29
CA GLY A 294 15.06 -3.74 -26.05
C GLY A 294 16.58 -3.86 -25.87
N SER A 295 17.08 -5.06 -25.53
CA SER A 295 18.52 -5.36 -25.46
C SER A 295 19.09 -5.78 -26.83
N GLY A 296 18.76 -5.04 -27.89
CA GLY A 296 19.15 -5.34 -29.28
C GLY A 296 18.18 -6.23 -30.06
N ILE A 297 17.19 -6.83 -29.39
CA ILE A 297 16.11 -7.60 -30.03
C ILE A 297 14.98 -6.65 -30.40
N LYS A 298 14.58 -6.66 -31.68
CA LYS A 298 13.45 -5.89 -32.20
C LYS A 298 12.15 -6.68 -32.05
N LEU A 299 11.06 -6.00 -31.70
CA LEU A 299 9.73 -6.58 -31.59
C LEU A 299 9.20 -6.97 -32.99
N PRO A 300 8.92 -8.27 -33.25
CA PRO A 300 8.34 -8.71 -34.50
C PRO A 300 6.85 -8.36 -34.59
N PRO A 301 6.23 -8.40 -35.78
CA PRO A 301 4.79 -8.26 -35.94
C PRO A 301 4.03 -9.39 -35.24
N ARG A 302 2.73 -9.19 -34.97
CA ARG A 302 1.82 -10.18 -34.35
C ARG A 302 2.27 -10.69 -32.97
N SER A 303 3.06 -9.90 -32.24
CA SER A 303 3.49 -10.24 -30.88
C SER A 303 2.46 -9.78 -29.85
N ILE A 304 2.18 -10.60 -28.85
CA ILE A 304 1.25 -10.31 -27.75
C ILE A 304 2.04 -10.27 -26.46
N ILE A 305 1.95 -9.15 -25.73
CA ILE A 305 2.66 -8.96 -24.47
C ILE A 305 1.67 -8.56 -23.40
N PHE A 306 1.58 -9.36 -22.33
CA PHE A 306 0.85 -8.99 -21.12
C PHE A 306 1.81 -8.40 -20.10
N SER A 307 1.43 -7.28 -19.49
CA SER A 307 2.29 -6.57 -18.54
C SER A 307 1.50 -5.88 -17.44
N THR A 308 2.12 -5.72 -16.28
CA THR A 308 1.73 -4.65 -15.33
C THR A 308 2.30 -3.31 -15.82
N ASN A 309 1.85 -2.19 -15.23
CA ASN A 309 2.37 -0.86 -15.56
C ASN A 309 3.92 -0.72 -15.40
N LEU A 310 4.55 -1.59 -14.61
CA LEU A 310 5.99 -1.58 -14.36
C LEU A 310 6.83 -2.46 -15.25
N ALA A 311 6.26 -3.55 -15.74
CA ALA A 311 7.01 -4.51 -16.51
C ALA A 311 7.69 -3.81 -17.70
N GLY A 312 9.00 -4.01 -17.84
CA GLY A 312 9.81 -3.34 -18.86
C GLY A 312 9.99 -1.81 -18.67
N ARG A 313 9.75 -1.26 -17.47
CA ARG A 313 10.13 0.14 -17.15
C ARG A 313 11.64 0.34 -17.34
N GLY A 314 12.00 1.43 -18.01
CA GLY A 314 13.39 1.70 -18.40
C GLY A 314 13.87 0.95 -19.65
N THR A 315 13.11 -0.02 -20.17
CA THR A 315 13.43 -0.69 -21.44
C THR A 315 12.74 0.01 -22.61
N ASN A 316 13.48 0.22 -23.69
CA ASN A 316 12.93 0.78 -24.93
C ASN A 316 12.47 -0.35 -25.87
N ILE A 317 11.19 -0.35 -26.25
CA ILE A 317 10.64 -1.34 -27.19
C ILE A 317 11.03 -0.91 -28.60
N ILE A 318 12.01 -1.57 -29.19
CA ILE A 318 12.49 -1.26 -30.53
C ILE A 318 11.66 -2.05 -31.54
N LEU A 319 11.03 -1.38 -32.50
CA LEU A 319 10.18 -2.04 -33.51
C LEU A 319 10.99 -2.55 -34.70
N THR A 320 10.54 -3.64 -35.31
CA THR A 320 10.99 -4.06 -36.65
C THR A 320 10.43 -3.12 -37.72
N ASP A 321 11.09 -3.04 -38.89
CA ASP A 321 10.66 -2.14 -39.96
C ASP A 321 9.30 -2.56 -40.54
N ASN A 322 9.01 -3.87 -40.59
CA ASN A 322 7.71 -4.39 -40.97
C ASN A 322 6.61 -3.95 -39.99
N LEU A 323 6.86 -4.06 -38.68
CA LEU A 323 5.91 -3.60 -37.67
C LEU A 323 5.67 -2.08 -37.76
N ARG A 324 6.72 -1.29 -38.02
CA ARG A 324 6.60 0.15 -38.25
C ARG A 324 5.67 0.47 -39.44
N GLN A 325 5.82 -0.25 -40.55
CA GLN A 325 4.98 -0.06 -41.74
C GLN A 325 3.51 -0.41 -41.48
N ASN A 326 3.25 -1.40 -40.62
CA ASN A 326 1.89 -1.83 -40.27
C ASN A 326 1.20 -0.95 -39.21
N GLY A 327 1.78 0.20 -38.85
CA GLY A 327 1.20 1.13 -37.85
C GLY A 327 1.75 0.97 -36.44
N GLY A 328 2.77 0.13 -36.25
CA GLY A 328 3.55 0.03 -35.01
C GLY A 328 2.81 -0.62 -33.84
N LEU A 329 3.34 -0.41 -32.64
CA LEU A 329 2.82 -1.00 -31.40
C LEU A 329 1.44 -0.44 -31.05
N HIS A 330 0.51 -1.32 -30.68
CA HIS A 330 -0.76 -0.96 -30.09
C HIS A 330 -0.75 -1.22 -28.58
N VAL A 331 -1.17 -0.25 -27.76
CA VAL A 331 -1.21 -0.39 -26.29
C VAL A 331 -2.65 -0.43 -25.81
N ILE A 332 -3.04 -1.53 -25.15
CA ILE A 332 -4.34 -1.65 -24.49
C ILE A 332 -4.12 -1.49 -22.99
N VAL A 333 -4.84 -0.56 -22.36
CA VAL A 333 -4.87 -0.45 -20.90
C VAL A 333 -6.24 -0.91 -20.41
N THR A 334 -6.26 -1.89 -19.51
CA THR A 334 -7.48 -2.62 -19.11
C THR A 334 -8.24 -1.98 -17.95
N PHE A 335 -7.68 -0.91 -17.38
CA PHE A 335 -8.23 -0.18 -16.23
C PHE A 335 -8.15 1.32 -16.47
N LEU A 336 -8.86 2.11 -15.65
CA LEU A 336 -8.71 3.56 -15.63
C LEU A 336 -7.56 3.91 -14.68
N PRO A 337 -6.43 4.44 -15.16
CA PRO A 337 -5.32 4.84 -14.29
C PRO A 337 -5.76 5.85 -13.22
N LYS A 338 -5.17 5.78 -12.02
CA LYS A 338 -5.53 6.67 -10.89
C LYS A 338 -5.17 8.14 -11.14
N ASN A 339 -4.15 8.40 -11.95
CA ASN A 339 -3.68 9.74 -12.30
C ASN A 339 -3.30 9.81 -13.78
N LEU A 340 -3.14 11.05 -14.29
CA LEU A 340 -2.80 11.29 -15.69
C LEU A 340 -1.39 10.75 -16.04
N ARG A 341 -0.47 10.83 -15.07
CA ARG A 341 0.92 10.42 -15.25
C ARG A 341 1.05 8.95 -15.65
N VAL A 342 0.30 8.06 -14.99
CA VAL A 342 0.31 6.62 -15.29
C VAL A 342 -0.28 6.34 -16.67
N GLU A 343 -1.34 7.05 -17.06
CA GLU A 343 -1.92 6.93 -18.41
C GLU A 343 -0.93 7.35 -19.49
N GLU A 344 -0.30 8.52 -19.34
CA GLU A 344 0.70 9.03 -20.28
C GLU A 344 1.93 8.10 -20.38
N GLN A 345 2.33 7.48 -19.26
CA GLN A 345 3.44 6.52 -19.23
C GLN A 345 3.07 5.20 -19.92
N ALA A 346 1.85 4.72 -19.76
CA ALA A 346 1.33 3.53 -20.43
C ALA A 346 1.30 3.74 -21.96
N PHE A 347 0.70 4.83 -22.43
CA PHE A 347 0.64 5.14 -23.85
C PHE A 347 1.99 5.54 -24.45
N GLY A 348 2.87 6.18 -23.68
CA GLY A 348 4.24 6.50 -24.05
C GLY A 348 5.17 5.28 -24.24
N ARG A 349 4.64 4.05 -24.11
CA ARG A 349 5.31 2.82 -24.56
C ARG A 349 5.26 2.65 -26.08
N ALA A 350 4.24 3.21 -26.74
CA ALA A 350 4.12 3.26 -28.20
C ALA A 350 4.61 4.59 -28.77
N ALA A 351 4.71 4.66 -30.10
CA ALA A 351 5.06 5.85 -30.87
C ALA A 351 6.36 6.57 -30.45
N ARG A 352 7.39 5.80 -30.10
CA ARG A 352 8.69 6.35 -29.70
C ARG A 352 9.54 6.70 -30.91
N PHE A 353 10.35 7.77 -30.80
CA PHE A 353 11.27 8.20 -31.85
C PHE A 353 10.61 8.37 -33.23
N GLY A 354 9.38 8.88 -33.28
CA GLY A 354 8.64 9.08 -34.53
C GLY A 354 8.06 7.81 -35.15
N ASP A 355 8.13 6.66 -34.46
CA ASP A 355 7.39 5.47 -34.86
C ASP A 355 5.86 5.74 -34.80
N PRO A 356 5.07 5.13 -35.69
CA PRO A 356 3.62 5.11 -35.52
C PRO A 356 3.25 4.23 -34.33
N GLY A 357 2.10 4.53 -33.73
CA GLY A 357 1.56 3.70 -32.65
C GLY A 357 0.16 4.14 -32.30
N SER A 358 -0.59 3.26 -31.65
CA SER A 358 -1.89 3.64 -31.10
C SER A 358 -2.10 3.07 -29.71
N GLY A 359 -3.06 3.61 -28.98
CA GLY A 359 -3.47 3.06 -27.71
C GLY A 359 -4.97 3.18 -27.48
N GLN A 360 -5.51 2.31 -26.64
CA GLN A 360 -6.94 2.24 -26.34
C GLN A 360 -7.13 1.94 -24.85
N LEU A 361 -8.05 2.66 -24.20
CA LEU A 361 -8.56 2.26 -22.89
C LEU A 361 -9.74 1.32 -23.11
N ILE A 362 -9.66 0.11 -22.57
CA ILE A 362 -10.79 -0.82 -22.48
C ILE A 362 -11.00 -1.01 -20.99
N ILE A 363 -12.09 -0.49 -20.43
CA ILE A 363 -12.28 -0.47 -18.97
C ILE A 363 -13.52 -1.26 -18.55
N HIS A 364 -13.41 -1.90 -17.40
CA HIS A 364 -14.54 -2.50 -16.71
C HIS A 364 -15.10 -1.52 -15.67
N ALA A 365 -16.35 -1.11 -15.85
CA ALA A 365 -17.09 -0.29 -14.89
C ALA A 365 -17.90 -1.20 -13.96
N ASP A 366 -17.33 -1.49 -12.79
CA ASP A 366 -18.03 -2.17 -11.70
C ASP A 366 -19.12 -1.29 -11.08
N ASN A 367 -20.19 -1.91 -10.56
CA ASN A 367 -21.30 -1.22 -9.89
C ASN A 367 -20.87 -0.44 -8.63
N ASN A 368 -19.73 -0.79 -8.01
CA ASN A 368 -19.18 -0.09 -6.85
C ASN A 368 -18.39 1.17 -7.22
N ASN A 369 -17.94 1.27 -8.46
CA ASN A 369 -17.36 2.51 -8.93
C ASN A 369 -18.50 3.47 -9.27
N SER A 370 -18.43 4.71 -8.77
CA SER A 370 -19.42 5.78 -8.98
C SER A 370 -19.62 6.19 -10.46
N TYR A 371 -19.10 5.39 -11.39
CA TYR A 371 -19.11 5.59 -12.82
C TYR A 371 -20.40 5.12 -13.50
N GLY A 372 -21.26 4.36 -12.81
CA GLY A 372 -22.44 3.70 -13.39
C GLY A 372 -23.49 4.60 -14.06
N ASN A 373 -23.44 5.92 -13.84
CA ASN A 373 -24.34 6.91 -14.44
C ASN A 373 -23.65 7.86 -15.44
N LEU A 374 -22.35 7.71 -15.68
CA LEU A 374 -21.60 8.63 -16.54
C LEU A 374 -21.69 8.16 -17.99
N THR A 375 -22.45 8.89 -18.80
CA THR A 375 -22.73 8.58 -20.21
C THR A 375 -21.56 8.87 -21.16
N GLY A 376 -20.43 9.42 -20.68
CA GLY A 376 -19.28 9.74 -21.54
C GLY A 376 -17.92 9.52 -20.88
N PHE A 377 -17.00 8.90 -21.61
CA PHE A 377 -15.63 8.66 -21.15
C PHE A 377 -14.85 9.95 -20.81
N LEU A 378 -15.10 11.04 -21.54
CA LEU A 378 -14.51 12.34 -21.22
C LEU A 378 -14.83 12.77 -19.78
N GLN A 379 -16.05 12.47 -19.32
CA GLN A 379 -16.49 12.77 -17.97
C GLN A 379 -15.74 11.93 -16.92
N LEU A 380 -15.42 10.67 -17.24
CA LEU A 380 -14.58 9.81 -16.38
C LEU A 380 -13.17 10.38 -16.22
N LYS A 381 -12.52 10.77 -17.32
CA LYS A 381 -11.19 11.40 -17.28
C LYS A 381 -11.22 12.71 -16.47
N LEU A 382 -12.25 13.54 -16.64
CA LEU A 382 -12.41 14.79 -15.89
C LEU A 382 -12.60 14.54 -14.39
N LEU A 383 -13.46 13.59 -14.01
CA LEU A 383 -13.69 13.24 -12.61
C LEU A 383 -12.45 12.63 -11.97
N ARG A 384 -11.75 11.73 -12.66
CA ARG A 384 -10.46 11.24 -12.20
C ARG A 384 -9.49 12.39 -11.95
N ASN A 385 -9.31 13.28 -12.92
CA ASN A 385 -8.37 14.40 -12.78
C ASN A 385 -8.76 15.32 -11.61
N ALA A 386 -10.05 15.53 -11.36
CA ALA A 386 -10.53 16.29 -10.21
C ALA A 386 -10.23 15.57 -8.88
N GLN A 387 -10.48 14.25 -8.80
CA GLN A 387 -10.15 13.44 -7.63
C GLN A 387 -8.64 13.40 -7.35
N ASP A 388 -7.83 13.27 -8.39
CA ASP A 388 -6.37 13.29 -8.30
C ASP A 388 -5.87 14.65 -7.77
N ASN A 389 -6.36 15.76 -8.33
CA ASN A 389 -6.05 17.10 -7.84
C ASN A 389 -6.44 17.33 -6.37
N HIS A 390 -7.55 16.72 -5.92
CA HIS A 390 -7.97 16.77 -4.52
C HIS A 390 -7.03 15.93 -3.64
N LYS A 391 -6.68 14.71 -4.07
CA LYS A 391 -5.73 13.84 -3.35
C LYS A 391 -4.35 14.50 -3.20
N VAL A 392 -3.87 15.12 -4.27
CA VAL A 392 -2.60 15.87 -4.28
C VAL A 392 -2.62 17.02 -3.27
N GLU A 393 -3.78 17.67 -3.08
CA GLU A 393 -3.95 18.73 -2.08
C GLU A 393 -4.00 18.19 -0.66
N THR A 394 -4.81 17.16 -0.43
CA THR A 394 -4.93 16.55 0.90
C THR A 394 -3.59 15.98 1.36
N ASN A 395 -2.86 15.33 0.45
CA ASN A 395 -1.52 14.81 0.75
C ASN A 395 -0.57 15.97 1.07
N TYR A 396 -0.60 17.05 0.30
CA TYR A 396 0.26 18.21 0.55
C TYR A 396 0.00 18.83 1.92
N ASN A 397 -1.27 19.03 2.29
CA ASN A 397 -1.62 19.54 3.62
C ASN A 397 -1.19 18.58 4.73
N TYR A 398 -1.38 17.27 4.55
CA TYR A 398 -0.89 16.25 5.47
C TYR A 398 0.63 16.31 5.65
N TYR A 399 1.38 16.51 4.57
CA TYR A 399 2.84 16.67 4.62
C TYR A 399 3.25 17.91 5.41
N GLU A 400 2.65 19.06 5.14
CA GLU A 400 2.95 20.30 5.88
C GLU A 400 2.58 20.21 7.37
N ASP A 401 1.58 19.42 7.73
CA ASP A 401 1.04 19.35 9.09
C ASP A 401 1.69 18.27 9.97
N GLU A 402 1.84 17.03 9.48
CA GLU A 402 2.32 15.90 10.28
C GLU A 402 3.82 15.63 10.07
N VAL A 403 4.29 15.68 8.81
CA VAL A 403 5.68 15.35 8.49
C VAL A 403 6.63 16.40 9.03
N ASP A 404 6.28 17.69 8.96
CA ASP A 404 7.08 18.75 9.57
C ASP A 404 7.22 18.57 11.10
N VAL A 405 6.20 18.03 11.77
CA VAL A 405 6.26 17.72 13.21
C VAL A 405 7.18 16.53 13.48
N GLU A 406 7.01 15.42 12.76
CA GLU A 406 7.89 14.25 12.87
C GLU A 406 9.36 14.61 12.58
N GLU A 407 9.61 15.48 11.60
CA GLU A 407 10.96 15.96 11.25
C GLU A 407 11.58 16.83 12.34
N LYS A 408 10.81 17.73 12.96
CA LYS A 408 11.28 18.54 14.08
C LYS A 408 11.60 17.71 15.31
N CYS A 409 10.76 16.71 15.61
CA CYS A 409 11.05 15.71 16.63
C CYS A 409 12.41 15.05 16.38
N PHE A 410 12.62 14.61 15.14
CA PHE A 410 13.88 14.01 14.74
C PHE A 410 15.07 14.97 14.89
N GLU A 411 14.95 16.25 14.50
CA GLU A 411 16.02 17.24 14.67
C GLU A 411 16.40 17.47 16.14
N ILE A 412 15.40 17.57 17.02
CA ILE A 412 15.59 17.70 18.47
C ILE A 412 16.31 16.48 19.02
N PHE A 413 15.81 15.28 18.69
CA PHE A 413 16.42 14.04 19.12
C PHE A 413 17.84 13.86 18.59
N ALA A 414 18.09 14.17 17.31
CA ALA A 414 19.41 14.07 16.70
C ALA A 414 20.42 15.06 17.32
N LYS A 415 19.97 16.24 17.76
CA LYS A 415 20.81 17.15 18.55
C LYS A 415 21.12 16.54 19.91
N HIS A 416 20.10 16.04 20.61
CA HIS A 416 20.26 15.47 21.94
C HIS A 416 21.16 14.21 21.94
N PHE A 417 20.95 13.31 20.98
CA PHE A 417 21.74 12.10 20.77
C PHE A 417 23.23 12.44 20.56
N ARG A 418 23.52 13.48 19.76
CA ARG A 418 24.90 13.96 19.55
C ARG A 418 25.52 14.53 20.82
N GLU A 419 24.81 15.40 21.54
CA GLU A 419 25.30 15.98 22.79
C GLU A 419 25.59 14.91 23.86
N THR A 420 24.73 13.89 23.94
CA THR A 420 24.90 12.77 24.87
C THR A 420 26.09 11.89 24.48
N LYS A 421 26.25 11.62 23.17
CA LYS A 421 27.42 10.90 22.66
C LYS A 421 28.72 11.65 22.94
N GLU A 422 28.79 12.95 22.65
CA GLU A 422 29.96 13.79 22.92
C GLU A 422 30.32 13.79 24.42
N LYS A 423 29.33 13.82 25.32
CA LYS A 423 29.56 13.71 26.77
C LYS A 423 30.16 12.36 27.19
N MET A 424 29.74 11.26 26.56
CA MET A 424 30.30 9.92 26.83
C MET A 424 31.73 9.77 26.32
N GLU A 425 32.01 10.32 25.13
CA GLU A 425 33.36 10.38 24.57
C GLU A 425 34.31 11.16 25.51
N VAL A 426 33.85 12.29 26.07
CA VAL A 426 34.62 13.06 27.08
C VAL A 426 34.81 12.29 28.38
N ALA A 427 33.79 11.55 28.82
CA ALA A 427 33.83 10.75 30.04
C ALA A 427 34.63 9.43 29.94
N LYS A 428 35.09 9.06 28.74
CA LYS A 428 35.84 7.82 28.46
C LYS A 428 35.11 6.55 28.94
N VAL A 429 33.80 6.49 28.68
CA VAL A 429 32.99 5.28 28.92
C VAL A 429 33.45 4.16 27.99
N ASP A 430 33.29 2.90 28.42
CA ASP A 430 33.58 1.76 27.56
C ASP A 430 32.63 1.74 26.34
N LYS A 431 33.11 1.27 25.19
CA LYS A 431 32.35 1.32 23.93
C LYS A 431 31.10 0.44 23.97
N ASP A 432 31.13 -0.67 24.70
CA ASP A 432 29.99 -1.58 24.79
C ASP A 432 28.88 -0.97 25.67
N GLU A 433 29.25 -0.30 26.76
CA GLU A 433 28.33 0.46 27.61
C GLU A 433 27.74 1.67 26.88
N GLU A 434 28.57 2.39 26.10
CA GLU A 434 28.12 3.50 25.24
C GLU A 434 27.04 3.02 24.25
N ASN A 435 27.31 1.91 23.54
CA ASN A 435 26.38 1.37 22.56
C ASN A 435 25.05 0.93 23.20
N LEU A 436 25.10 0.25 24.35
CA LEU A 436 23.91 -0.21 25.07
C LEU A 436 23.05 0.98 25.53
N PHE A 437 23.68 2.03 26.04
CA PHE A 437 22.97 3.23 26.46
C PHE A 437 22.33 3.98 25.30
N LEU A 438 23.06 4.13 24.19
CA LEU A 438 22.53 4.78 23.00
C LEU A 438 21.34 4.00 22.41
N GLN A 439 21.34 2.66 22.53
CA GLN A 439 20.19 1.83 22.17
C GLN A 439 19.00 2.03 23.12
N ASP A 440 19.20 2.03 24.44
CA ASP A 440 18.12 2.32 25.41
C ASP A 440 17.51 3.71 25.18
N LEU A 441 18.35 4.70 24.88
CA LEU A 441 17.89 6.06 24.55
C LEU A 441 17.01 6.06 23.28
N LEU A 442 17.40 5.31 22.25
CA LEU A 442 16.61 5.15 21.02
C LEU A 442 15.26 4.48 21.29
N ASP A 443 15.24 3.41 22.09
CA ASP A 443 14.02 2.65 22.39
C ASP A 443 13.03 3.48 23.21
N ARG A 444 13.52 4.19 24.24
CA ARG A 444 12.69 5.10 25.04
C ARG A 444 12.14 6.24 24.22
N TRP A 445 12.96 6.80 23.32
CA TRP A 445 12.51 7.84 22.41
C TRP A 445 11.42 7.32 21.47
N ALA A 446 11.61 6.15 20.88
CA ALA A 446 10.63 5.55 19.98
C ALA A 446 9.29 5.30 20.67
N LEU A 447 9.30 4.76 21.90
CA LEU A 447 8.09 4.54 22.70
C LEU A 447 7.40 5.85 23.12
N TRP A 448 8.18 6.90 23.40
CA TRP A 448 7.61 8.20 23.74
C TRP A 448 7.01 8.90 22.52
N ALA A 449 7.72 8.91 21.39
CA ALA A 449 7.26 9.51 20.15
C ALA A 449 5.97 8.86 19.66
N ASP A 450 5.86 7.53 19.83
CA ASP A 450 4.67 6.76 19.49
C ASP A 450 3.48 7.00 20.43
N THR A 451 3.72 7.28 21.72
CA THR A 451 2.63 7.50 22.70
C THR A 451 2.23 8.95 22.88
N TYR A 452 2.86 9.89 22.17
CA TYR A 452 2.53 11.30 22.29
C TYR A 452 1.22 11.61 21.54
N PRO A 453 0.20 12.21 22.19
CA PRO A 453 -1.13 12.30 21.63
C PRO A 453 -1.19 13.22 20.40
N HIS A 454 -1.52 12.64 19.24
CA HIS A 454 -1.75 13.36 17.98
C HIS A 454 -3.15 13.99 17.87
N GLU A 455 -4.10 13.62 18.74
CA GLU A 455 -5.53 13.66 18.40
C GLU A 455 -6.31 14.95 18.76
N THR A 456 -5.78 15.86 19.59
CA THR A 456 -6.62 16.93 20.19
C THR A 456 -6.23 18.38 19.86
N LEU A 457 -5.19 18.62 19.06
CA LEU A 457 -4.63 19.96 18.82
C LEU A 457 -4.55 20.27 17.31
N SER A 458 -4.64 21.55 16.94
CA SER A 458 -4.41 21.96 15.53
C SER A 458 -2.94 21.71 15.12
N PRO A 459 -2.62 21.52 13.82
CA PRO A 459 -1.24 21.22 13.37
C PRO A 459 -0.15 22.16 13.89
N LYS A 460 -0.42 23.47 13.91
CA LYS A 460 0.51 24.49 14.41
C LYS A 460 0.67 24.45 15.93
N GLU A 461 -0.40 24.12 16.67
CA GLU A 461 -0.36 23.94 18.12
C GLU A 461 0.32 22.63 18.50
N ARG A 462 0.11 21.57 17.71
CA ARG A 462 0.82 20.28 17.83
C ARG A 462 2.31 20.48 17.69
N THR A 463 2.75 21.20 16.66
CA THR A 463 4.17 21.51 16.46
C THR A 463 4.79 22.15 17.70
N LYS A 464 4.14 23.17 18.28
CA LYS A 464 4.66 23.85 19.48
C LYS A 464 4.60 23.00 20.75
N ALA A 465 3.52 22.23 20.92
CA ALA A 465 3.33 21.35 22.08
C ALA A 465 4.34 20.19 22.07
N VAL A 466 4.52 19.58 20.90
CA VAL A 466 5.50 18.52 20.65
C VAL A 466 6.92 19.07 20.79
N GLU A 467 7.25 20.24 20.23
CA GLU A 467 8.56 20.88 20.45
C GLU A 467 8.86 21.13 21.92
N LYS A 468 7.85 21.52 22.72
CA LYS A 468 7.99 21.73 24.16
C LYS A 468 8.19 20.40 24.88
N ALA A 469 7.35 19.40 24.60
CA ALA A 469 7.43 18.10 25.26
C ALA A 469 8.65 17.28 24.85
N ALA A 470 9.13 17.42 23.61
CA ALA A 470 10.38 16.82 23.14
C ALA A 470 11.60 17.44 23.85
N LYS A 471 11.56 18.75 24.17
CA LYS A 471 12.57 19.41 25.01
C LYS A 471 12.51 18.94 26.46
N ASP A 472 11.31 18.66 26.95
CA ASP A 472 11.06 18.15 28.30
C ASP A 472 11.17 16.62 28.39
N PHE A 473 11.60 15.93 27.30
CA PHE A 473 11.75 14.48 27.28
C PHE A 473 12.72 14.05 28.38
N PRO A 474 12.29 13.18 29.33
CA PRO A 474 13.10 12.83 30.49
C PRO A 474 14.31 12.03 30.03
N LEU A 475 15.46 12.69 30.06
CA LEU A 475 16.73 12.08 29.71
C LEU A 475 17.16 11.08 30.80
N PRO A 476 17.68 9.90 30.43
CA PRO A 476 18.36 9.05 31.38
C PRO A 476 19.50 9.85 32.02
N ARG A 477 19.57 9.86 33.35
CA ARG A 477 20.59 10.64 34.06
C ARG A 477 21.91 9.91 33.91
N PHE A 478 23.01 10.64 33.70
CA PHE A 478 24.35 10.07 33.63
C PHE A 478 24.72 9.29 34.91
N SER A 479 24.10 9.61 36.04
CA SER A 479 24.20 8.88 37.31
C SER A 479 23.65 7.45 37.25
N ASP A 480 22.73 7.16 36.33
CA ASP A 480 22.11 5.84 36.17
C ASP A 480 23.03 4.86 35.41
N VAL A 481 24.08 5.38 34.75
CA VAL A 481 25.11 4.62 34.00
C VAL A 481 26.24 4.15 34.91
N VAL A 482 26.56 4.90 35.96
CA VAL A 482 27.64 4.60 36.91
C VAL A 482 27.19 3.64 38.02
N ALA A 483 25.89 3.33 38.09
CA ALA A 483 25.40 2.25 38.93
C ALA A 483 25.56 0.92 38.15
N PRO A 484 26.28 -0.08 38.69
CA PRO A 484 26.38 -1.37 38.01
C PRO A 484 24.97 -1.89 37.77
N PHE A 485 24.68 -2.26 36.52
CA PHE A 485 23.47 -3.01 36.17
C PHE A 485 23.42 -4.22 37.12
N SER A 486 22.57 -4.12 38.14
CA SER A 486 22.29 -5.26 39.01
C SER A 486 21.74 -6.36 38.11
N PRO A 487 22.34 -7.56 38.06
CA PRO A 487 21.86 -8.62 37.21
C PRO A 487 20.38 -8.85 37.55
N LEU A 488 19.53 -8.79 36.53
CA LEU A 488 18.14 -9.21 36.64
C LEU A 488 18.13 -10.57 37.35
N PRO A 489 17.31 -10.76 38.40
CA PRO A 489 17.25 -12.04 39.07
C PRO A 489 16.90 -13.10 38.01
N PRO A 490 17.54 -14.28 38.07
CA PRO A 490 17.23 -15.35 37.14
C PRO A 490 15.72 -15.61 37.21
N VAL A 491 15.08 -15.53 36.05
CA VAL A 491 13.68 -15.94 35.89
C VAL A 491 13.64 -17.44 36.20
N ILE A 492 13.03 -17.78 37.34
CA ILE A 492 12.73 -19.16 37.76
C ILE A 492 11.42 -19.59 37.11
#